data_AF-A0A953YLQ8-F1
#
_entry.id   AF-A0A953YLQ8-F1
#
_cell.length_a   1.000
_cell.length_b   1.000
_cell.length_c   1.000
_cell.angle_alpha   90.00
_cell.angle_beta   90.00
_cell.angle_gamma   90.00
#
_symmetry.space_group_name_H-M   'P 1'
#
loop_
_entity.id
_entity.type
_entity.pdbx_description
1 polymer ?
#
loop_
_entity_poly.entity_id
_entity_poly.type
_entity_poly.pdbx_seq_one_letter_code
_entity_poly.pdbx_strand_id
1 'polypeptide(L)'
;MAADFGFASTTDDVLDGIDLTGKRALVTGVSAGLGVETARALAAHGAAVVGTARDLAKARGAIDRAQGDAGTTGAIALEEMDLASLASVRACADRLVAAGNSFDLVIANAGVMACPKGETADGFETQFGTNHLGHFVFVNRIAGLMAPGARLVVLSSAGHRFADVDLDDPNFAHTPYAEFVAYGRSKTANALFAVEFDRRHRDRGIRAASVHPGGIDTELSRHMTPESRNALIARI
;
A
#
# COMPACT_ATOMS: atom_id res chain seq x y z
N MET A 1 -0.65 -27.05 -9.08
CA MET A 1 -2.07 -26.67 -9.13
C MET A 1 -2.22 -25.48 -8.22
N ALA A 2 -2.81 -24.37 -8.67
CA ALA A 2 -3.18 -23.33 -7.72
C ALA A 2 -4.26 -23.92 -6.81
N ALA A 3 -4.12 -23.79 -5.49
CA ALA A 3 -5.18 -24.20 -4.58
C ALA A 3 -6.46 -23.39 -4.88
N ASP A 4 -7.62 -24.01 -4.69
CA ASP A 4 -8.92 -23.35 -4.87
C ASP A 4 -9.18 -22.42 -3.67
N PHE A 5 -8.58 -21.23 -3.70
CA PHE A 5 -8.84 -20.18 -2.72
C PHE A 5 -10.18 -19.50 -3.03
N GLY A 6 -10.96 -19.22 -1.99
CA GLY A 6 -12.28 -18.59 -2.09
C GLY A 6 -12.48 -17.45 -1.08
N PHE A 7 -13.71 -16.97 -0.95
CA PHE A 7 -14.07 -15.85 -0.07
C PHE A 7 -13.66 -16.06 1.40
N ALA A 8 -13.70 -17.30 1.89
CA ALA A 8 -13.39 -17.63 3.28
C ALA A 8 -11.91 -17.98 3.51
N SER A 9 -11.08 -18.03 2.46
CA SER A 9 -9.66 -18.34 2.60
C SER A 9 -8.95 -17.19 3.30
N THR A 10 -8.17 -17.54 4.32
CA THR A 10 -7.36 -16.60 5.09
C THR A 10 -5.98 -16.39 4.45
N THR A 11 -5.26 -15.36 4.90
CA THR A 11 -3.87 -15.17 4.49
C THR A 11 -2.99 -16.36 4.88
N ASP A 12 -3.28 -17.00 6.03
CA ASP A 12 -2.55 -18.18 6.49
C ASP A 12 -2.83 -19.40 5.60
N ASP A 13 -4.07 -19.60 5.13
CA ASP A 13 -4.39 -20.65 4.15
C ASP A 13 -3.65 -20.43 2.83
N VAL A 14 -3.52 -19.18 2.40
CA VAL A 14 -2.82 -18.82 1.16
C VAL A 14 -1.31 -19.04 1.25
N LEU A 15 -0.74 -18.82 2.43
CA LEU A 15 0.68 -18.99 2.69
C LEU A 15 1.05 -20.36 3.27
N ASP A 16 0.09 -21.28 3.43
CA ASP A 16 0.38 -22.61 3.94
C ASP A 16 1.46 -23.33 3.11
N GLY A 17 2.45 -23.90 3.81
CA GLY A 17 3.64 -24.51 3.20
C GLY A 17 4.62 -23.56 2.51
N ILE A 18 4.42 -22.23 2.58
CA ILE A 18 5.36 -21.23 2.05
C ILE A 18 6.33 -20.79 3.15
N ASP A 19 7.63 -20.98 2.89
CA ASP A 19 8.73 -20.47 3.73
C ASP A 19 9.36 -19.22 3.07
N LEU A 20 9.33 -18.11 3.80
CA LEU A 20 9.91 -16.83 3.41
C LEU A 20 11.20 -16.52 4.19
N THR A 21 11.79 -17.51 4.84
CA THR A 21 13.09 -17.35 5.51
C THR A 21 14.14 -16.81 4.53
N GLY A 22 14.86 -15.77 4.96
CA GLY A 22 15.84 -15.08 4.14
C GLY A 22 15.24 -14.10 3.11
N LYS A 23 13.91 -13.95 3.05
CA LYS A 23 13.23 -12.92 2.27
C LYS A 23 13.04 -11.65 3.06
N ARG A 24 13.21 -10.51 2.38
CA ARG A 24 12.97 -9.19 2.97
C ARG A 24 11.83 -8.48 2.25
N ALA A 25 10.82 -8.08 3.02
CA ALA A 25 9.63 -7.44 2.51
C ALA A 25 9.49 -6.01 3.06
N LEU A 26 8.94 -5.11 2.24
CA LEU A 26 8.50 -3.79 2.68
C LEU A 26 6.99 -3.65 2.51
N VAL A 27 6.30 -3.18 3.55
CA VAL A 27 4.84 -2.94 3.53
C VAL A 27 4.55 -1.52 3.98
N THR A 28 3.88 -0.73 3.15
CA THR A 28 3.44 0.62 3.57
C THR A 28 2.11 0.58 4.31
N GLY A 29 1.96 1.40 5.36
CA GLY A 29 0.69 1.56 6.07
C GLY A 29 0.35 0.42 7.03
N VAL A 30 1.29 0.05 7.91
CA VAL A 30 1.13 -1.05 8.88
C VAL A 30 0.50 -0.63 10.21
N SER A 31 -0.30 0.44 10.21
CA SER A 31 -0.94 0.97 11.43
C SER A 31 -2.40 0.53 11.61
N ALA A 32 -3.03 -0.04 10.57
CA ALA A 32 -4.39 -0.56 10.60
C ALA A 32 -4.68 -1.46 9.39
N GLY A 33 -5.74 -2.28 9.49
CA GLY A 33 -6.33 -3.00 8.36
C GLY A 33 -5.35 -3.92 7.62
N LEU A 34 -5.44 -3.93 6.28
CA LEU A 34 -4.70 -4.84 5.40
C LEU A 34 -3.19 -4.80 5.58
N GLY A 35 -2.60 -3.64 5.87
CA GLY A 35 -1.16 -3.52 6.03
C GLY A 35 -0.63 -4.26 7.26
N VAL A 36 -1.39 -4.25 8.36
CA VAL A 36 -1.06 -4.98 9.60
C VAL A 36 -1.08 -6.48 9.33
N GLU A 37 -2.17 -6.96 8.73
CA GLU A 37 -2.34 -8.38 8.43
C GLU A 37 -1.32 -8.89 7.41
N THR A 38 -1.02 -8.10 6.38
CA THR A 38 0.03 -8.41 5.41
C THR A 38 1.40 -8.54 6.08
N ALA A 39 1.76 -7.59 6.96
CA ALA A 39 3.03 -7.61 7.67
C ALA A 39 3.12 -8.79 8.65
N ARG A 40 2.03 -9.06 9.40
CA ARG A 40 1.92 -10.21 10.31
C ARG A 40 2.14 -11.52 9.56
N ALA A 41 1.38 -11.75 8.50
CA ALA A 41 1.41 -13.00 7.74
C ALA A 41 2.81 -13.25 7.12
N LEU A 42 3.42 -12.23 6.50
CA LEU A 42 4.77 -12.36 5.96
C LEU A 42 5.80 -12.72 7.05
N ALA A 43 5.72 -12.09 8.22
CA ALA A 43 6.63 -12.36 9.33
C ALA A 43 6.38 -13.72 10.00
N ALA A 44 5.13 -14.17 10.08
CA ALA A 44 4.78 -15.51 10.59
C ALA A 44 5.39 -16.62 9.73
N HIS A 45 5.57 -16.36 8.43
CA HIS A 45 6.21 -17.26 7.47
C HIS A 45 7.72 -17.00 7.29
N GLY A 46 8.38 -16.30 8.22
CA GLY A 46 9.84 -16.19 8.26
C GLY A 46 10.46 -14.99 7.54
N ALA A 47 9.66 -14.12 6.91
CA ALA A 47 10.19 -12.93 6.26
C ALA A 47 10.70 -11.88 7.27
N ALA A 48 11.76 -11.15 6.90
CA ALA A 48 12.12 -9.90 7.54
C ALA A 48 11.29 -8.76 6.94
N VAL A 49 10.40 -8.16 7.74
CA VAL A 49 9.47 -7.13 7.28
C VAL A 49 9.91 -5.75 7.75
N VAL A 50 9.91 -4.78 6.83
CA VAL A 50 9.97 -3.35 7.13
C VAL A 50 8.58 -2.77 6.90
N GLY A 51 7.89 -2.44 7.98
CA GLY A 51 6.60 -1.78 7.95
C GLY A 51 6.76 -0.27 8.04
N THR A 52 6.04 0.50 7.22
CA THR A 52 6.03 1.97 7.35
C THR A 52 4.72 2.49 7.91
N ALA A 53 4.79 3.53 8.73
CA ALA A 53 3.63 4.23 9.25
C ALA A 53 3.97 5.67 9.65
N ARG A 54 2.98 6.56 9.61
CA ARG A 54 3.12 7.94 10.13
C ARG A 54 3.13 8.01 11.66
N ASP A 55 2.51 7.03 12.31
CA ASP A 55 2.41 6.94 13.77
C ASP A 55 2.95 5.56 14.19
N LEU A 56 4.20 5.57 14.67
CA LEU A 56 4.92 4.36 15.05
C LEU A 56 4.34 3.69 16.30
N ALA A 57 3.79 4.47 17.23
CA ALA A 57 3.18 3.93 18.44
C ALA A 57 1.90 3.18 18.11
N LYS A 58 1.05 3.76 17.25
CA LYS A 58 -0.14 3.09 16.72
C LYS A 58 0.22 1.84 15.93
N ALA A 59 1.24 1.92 15.07
CA ALA A 59 1.69 0.76 14.30
C ALA A 59 2.20 -0.37 15.19
N ARG A 60 3.01 -0.07 16.21
CA ARG A 60 3.49 -1.05 17.18
C ARG A 60 2.32 -1.76 17.87
N GLY A 61 1.40 -1.00 18.44
CA GLY A 61 0.23 -1.58 19.12
C GLY A 61 -0.73 -2.34 18.21
N ALA A 62 -0.76 -2.04 16.90
CA ALA A 62 -1.52 -2.83 15.93
C ALA A 62 -0.83 -4.15 15.58
N ILE A 63 0.49 -4.12 15.37
CA ILE A 63 1.30 -5.31 15.06
C ILE A 63 1.34 -6.27 16.25
N ASP A 64 1.59 -5.77 17.47
CA ASP A 64 1.67 -6.61 18.67
C ASP A 64 0.34 -7.35 18.91
N ARG A 65 -0.80 -6.66 18.71
CA ARG A 65 -2.13 -7.28 18.81
C ARG A 65 -2.39 -8.32 17.72
N ALA A 66 -1.88 -8.10 16.51
CA ALA A 66 -2.06 -9.02 15.39
C ALA A 66 -1.18 -10.27 15.51
N GLN A 67 0.02 -10.14 16.09
CA GLN A 67 0.90 -11.28 16.35
C GLN A 67 0.36 -12.17 17.49
N GLY A 68 -0.28 -11.58 18.52
CA GLY A 68 -0.80 -12.33 19.66
C GLY A 68 0.31 -13.08 20.42
N ASP A 69 -0.02 -14.22 21.02
CA ASP A 69 0.95 -15.11 21.70
C ASP A 69 1.68 -16.05 20.72
N ALA A 70 1.23 -16.11 19.48
CA ALA A 70 1.83 -16.92 18.43
C ALA A 70 3.12 -16.24 17.97
N GLY A 71 4.26 -16.74 18.46
CA GLY A 71 5.57 -16.19 18.10
C GLY A 71 5.76 -16.11 16.58
N THR A 72 6.35 -15.01 16.10
CA THR A 72 6.78 -14.92 14.72
C THR A 72 8.16 -15.54 14.56
N THR A 73 8.35 -16.28 13.47
CA THR A 73 9.66 -16.80 13.06
C THR A 73 10.51 -15.71 12.40
N GLY A 74 9.87 -14.73 11.76
CA GLY A 74 10.46 -13.51 11.23
C GLY A 74 10.44 -12.32 12.19
N ALA A 75 10.80 -11.14 11.67
CA ALA A 75 10.88 -9.89 12.43
C ALA A 75 10.19 -8.73 11.70
N ILE A 76 9.58 -7.80 12.46
CA ILE A 76 8.94 -6.59 11.92
C ILE A 76 9.62 -5.33 12.48
N ALA A 77 10.41 -4.67 11.64
CA ALA A 77 10.96 -3.35 11.91
C ALA A 77 9.99 -2.26 11.42
N LEU A 78 9.93 -1.13 12.14
CA LEU A 78 9.05 -0.02 11.77
C LEU A 78 9.86 1.22 11.37
N GLU A 79 9.45 1.85 10.28
CA GLU A 79 10.02 3.10 9.77
C GLU A 79 8.95 4.20 9.71
N GLU A 80 9.29 5.39 10.20
CA GLU A 80 8.37 6.52 10.11
C GLU A 80 8.30 7.03 8.67
N MET A 81 7.08 7.07 8.13
CA MET A 81 6.80 7.69 6.83
C MET A 81 5.36 8.19 6.77
N ASP A 82 5.21 9.49 6.50
CA ASP A 82 3.95 10.09 6.09
C ASP A 82 3.93 10.31 4.57
N LEU A 83 3.04 9.59 3.88
CA LEU A 83 2.89 9.69 2.43
C LEU A 83 2.27 11.03 1.98
N ALA A 84 1.65 11.78 2.89
CA ALA A 84 1.17 13.14 2.64
C ALA A 84 2.26 14.21 2.81
N SER A 85 3.54 13.81 2.94
CA SER A 85 4.69 14.71 2.98
C SER A 85 5.84 14.11 2.16
N LEU A 86 6.17 14.70 1.01
CA LEU A 86 7.29 14.24 0.19
C LEU A 86 8.63 14.40 0.91
N ALA A 87 8.75 15.34 1.84
CA ALA A 87 9.93 15.43 2.71
C ALA A 87 10.06 14.18 3.62
N SER A 88 8.96 13.76 4.26
CA SER A 88 8.93 12.53 5.08
C SER A 88 9.24 11.28 4.23
N VAL A 89 8.62 11.18 3.05
CA VAL A 89 8.87 10.09 2.09
C VAL A 89 10.34 9.99 1.71
N ARG A 90 10.98 11.13 1.37
CA ARG A 90 12.40 11.18 1.01
C ARG A 90 13.28 10.77 2.18
N ALA A 91 13.01 11.30 3.38
CA ALA A 91 13.78 10.95 4.57
C ALA A 91 13.73 9.45 4.88
N CYS A 92 12.55 8.81 4.77
CA CYS A 92 12.41 7.36 4.92
C CYS A 92 13.20 6.60 3.85
N ALA A 93 13.02 6.95 2.57
CA ALA A 93 13.74 6.30 1.48
C ALA A 93 15.26 6.44 1.62
N ASP A 94 15.76 7.62 2.00
CA ASP A 94 17.18 7.88 2.15
C ASP A 94 17.79 7.05 3.30
N ARG A 95 17.07 6.86 4.42
CA ARG A 95 17.49 5.92 5.48
C ARG A 95 17.59 4.48 4.97
N LEU A 96 16.60 4.01 4.20
CA LEU A 96 16.60 2.66 3.64
C LEU A 96 17.74 2.46 2.64
N VAL A 97 17.99 3.46 1.79
CA VAL A 97 19.09 3.44 0.81
C VAL A 97 20.44 3.43 1.51
N ALA A 98 20.61 4.26 2.54
CA ALA A 98 21.82 4.28 3.35
C ALA A 98 22.09 2.94 4.05
N ALA A 99 21.05 2.23 4.49
CA ALA A 99 21.17 0.90 5.06
C ALA A 99 21.58 -0.18 4.03
N GLY A 100 21.34 0.05 2.73
CA GLY A 100 21.85 -0.79 1.63
C GLY A 100 21.25 -2.20 1.52
N ASN A 101 20.30 -2.55 2.38
CA ASN A 101 19.68 -3.87 2.38
C ASN A 101 18.63 -3.97 1.27
N SER A 102 18.68 -5.03 0.46
CA SER A 102 17.74 -5.23 -0.64
C SER A 102 16.37 -5.74 -0.15
N PHE A 103 15.34 -5.61 -1.00
CA PHE A 103 13.98 -6.12 -0.79
C PHE A 103 13.63 -7.12 -1.90
N ASP A 104 13.09 -8.27 -1.52
CA ASP A 104 12.47 -9.25 -2.42
C ASP A 104 11.02 -8.86 -2.75
N LEU A 105 10.32 -8.22 -1.80
CA LEU A 105 8.91 -7.86 -1.90
C LEU A 105 8.72 -6.40 -1.48
N VAL A 106 7.99 -5.63 -2.27
CA VAL A 106 7.54 -4.27 -1.92
C VAL A 106 6.03 -4.19 -2.13
N ILE A 107 5.30 -3.83 -1.08
CA ILE A 107 3.84 -3.78 -1.07
C ILE A 107 3.43 -2.34 -0.72
N ALA A 108 3.06 -1.59 -1.75
CA ALA A 108 2.52 -0.24 -1.64
C ALA A 108 1.02 -0.33 -1.30
N ASN A 109 0.74 -0.53 -0.01
CA ASN A 109 -0.59 -0.78 0.55
C ASN A 109 -1.30 0.48 1.06
N ALA A 110 -0.57 1.42 1.64
CA ALA A 110 -1.16 2.55 2.36
C ALA A 110 -2.13 3.37 1.51
N GLY A 111 -3.17 3.92 2.15
CA GLY A 111 -4.04 4.85 1.46
C GLY A 111 -5.14 5.41 2.35
N VAL A 112 -5.78 6.44 1.81
CA VAL A 112 -6.95 7.11 2.36
C VAL A 112 -8.07 7.09 1.34
N MET A 113 -9.32 7.17 1.79
CA MET A 113 -10.50 7.07 0.93
C MET A 113 -11.58 8.03 1.40
N ALA A 114 -12.28 8.60 0.42
CA ALA A 114 -13.44 9.45 0.62
C ALA A 114 -13.17 10.61 1.59
N CYS A 115 -11.99 11.20 1.51
CA CYS A 115 -11.62 12.35 2.33
C CYS A 115 -12.33 13.61 1.84
N PRO A 116 -12.72 14.54 2.72
CA PRO A 116 -13.07 15.89 2.31
C PRO A 116 -11.93 16.56 1.52
N LYS A 117 -12.25 17.57 0.71
CA LYS A 117 -11.23 18.33 -0.03
C LYS A 117 -10.18 18.87 0.95
N GLY A 118 -8.91 18.59 0.65
CA GLY A 118 -7.78 19.05 1.42
C GLY A 118 -6.49 18.85 0.63
N GLU A 119 -5.38 19.26 1.22
CA GLU A 119 -4.07 19.23 0.60
C GLU A 119 -3.04 18.51 1.48
N THR A 120 -2.12 17.80 0.85
CA THR A 120 -0.89 17.29 1.47
C THR A 120 0.03 18.45 1.87
N ALA A 121 1.11 18.17 2.62
CA ALA A 121 2.12 19.16 2.97
C ALA A 121 2.76 19.85 1.73
N ASP A 122 2.73 19.20 0.57
CA ASP A 122 3.28 19.69 -0.69
C ASP A 122 2.24 20.34 -1.62
N GLY A 123 0.99 20.55 -1.17
CA GLY A 123 -0.06 21.21 -1.97
C GLY A 123 -0.78 20.33 -3.00
N PHE A 124 -0.65 19.00 -2.91
CA PHE A 124 -1.44 18.06 -3.73
C PHE A 124 -2.75 17.69 -3.06
N GLU A 125 -3.80 17.40 -3.82
CA GLU A 125 -5.05 16.86 -3.29
C GLU A 125 -4.77 15.62 -2.42
N THR A 126 -5.40 15.56 -1.24
CA THR A 126 -5.10 14.57 -0.19
C THR A 126 -5.07 13.12 -0.69
N GLN A 127 -6.08 12.67 -1.43
CA GLN A 127 -6.18 11.27 -1.86
C GLN A 127 -5.16 10.95 -2.96
N PHE A 128 -5.01 11.82 -3.96
CA PHE A 128 -4.04 11.66 -5.04
C PHE A 128 -2.59 11.74 -4.52
N GLY A 129 -2.31 12.75 -3.69
CA GLY A 129 -1.02 12.96 -3.05
C GLY A 129 -0.60 11.78 -2.17
N THR A 130 -1.49 11.32 -1.28
CA THR A 130 -1.18 10.21 -0.35
C THR A 130 -1.13 8.87 -1.06
N ASN A 131 -2.17 8.53 -1.84
CA ASN A 131 -2.32 7.19 -2.39
C ASN A 131 -1.37 6.91 -3.55
N HIS A 132 -1.07 7.94 -4.35
CA HIS A 132 -0.30 7.83 -5.58
C HIS A 132 1.05 8.56 -5.51
N LEU A 133 1.08 9.89 -5.34
CA LEU A 133 2.35 10.65 -5.49
C LEU A 133 3.39 10.28 -4.42
N GLY A 134 2.97 10.11 -3.17
CA GLY A 134 3.85 9.64 -2.09
C GLY A 134 4.46 8.27 -2.41
N HIS A 135 3.64 7.33 -2.89
CA HIS A 135 4.12 6.01 -3.31
C HIS A 135 5.01 6.06 -4.55
N PHE A 136 4.64 6.88 -5.55
CA PHE A 136 5.42 7.07 -6.76
C PHE A 136 6.83 7.55 -6.41
N VAL A 137 6.96 8.56 -5.55
CA VAL A 137 8.26 9.07 -5.10
C VAL A 137 9.00 8.00 -4.30
N PHE A 138 8.33 7.37 -3.32
CA PHE A 138 8.95 6.40 -2.44
C PHE A 138 9.51 5.19 -3.20
N VAL A 139 8.66 4.53 -4.00
CA VAL A 139 9.01 3.30 -4.72
C VAL A 139 10.11 3.56 -5.74
N ASN A 140 10.06 4.66 -6.51
CA ASN A 140 11.13 4.98 -7.45
C ASN A 140 12.47 5.26 -6.75
N ARG A 141 12.46 5.86 -5.56
CA ARG A 141 13.69 6.10 -4.78
C ARG A 141 14.32 4.82 -4.25
N ILE A 142 13.50 3.86 -3.83
CA ILE A 142 14.00 2.56 -3.35
C ILE A 142 14.15 1.51 -4.46
N ALA A 143 13.88 1.84 -5.72
CA ALA A 143 13.95 0.89 -6.83
C ALA A 143 15.34 0.26 -7.00
N GLY A 144 16.41 0.96 -6.57
CA GLY A 144 17.77 0.42 -6.51
C GLY A 144 17.95 -0.68 -5.45
N LEU A 145 17.11 -0.70 -4.41
CA LEU A 145 17.12 -1.71 -3.35
C LEU A 145 16.27 -2.94 -3.71
N MET A 146 15.49 -2.91 -4.80
CA MET A 146 14.75 -4.10 -5.22
C MET A 146 15.73 -5.13 -5.81
N ALA A 147 15.82 -6.30 -5.19
CA ALA A 147 16.69 -7.38 -5.65
C ALA A 147 16.31 -7.82 -7.09
N PRO A 148 17.25 -8.41 -7.87
CA PRO A 148 16.89 -9.09 -9.10
C PRO A 148 15.78 -10.13 -8.84
N GLY A 149 14.72 -10.11 -9.64
CA GLY A 149 13.57 -11.00 -9.44
C GLY A 149 12.52 -10.53 -8.41
N ALA A 150 12.73 -9.38 -7.77
CA ALA A 150 11.82 -8.85 -6.76
C ALA A 150 10.42 -8.53 -7.32
N ARG A 151 9.43 -8.43 -6.42
CA ARG A 151 8.04 -8.14 -6.76
C ARG A 151 7.57 -6.83 -6.13
N LEU A 152 6.91 -6.00 -6.93
CA LEU A 152 6.16 -4.84 -6.47
C LEU A 152 4.66 -5.12 -6.58
N VAL A 153 3.93 -4.95 -5.48
CA VAL A 153 2.47 -4.98 -5.46
C VAL A 153 1.96 -3.60 -5.09
N VAL A 154 1.14 -2.99 -5.94
CA VAL A 154 0.55 -1.67 -5.70
C VAL A 154 -0.94 -1.81 -5.48
N LEU A 155 -1.43 -1.47 -4.29
CA LEU A 155 -2.86 -1.56 -4.00
C LEU A 155 -3.65 -0.45 -4.70
N SER A 156 -4.50 -0.89 -5.61
CA SER A 156 -5.57 -0.12 -6.21
C SER A 156 -6.88 -0.39 -5.43
N SER A 157 -8.02 -0.31 -6.11
CA SER A 157 -9.36 -0.57 -5.59
C SER A 157 -10.31 -0.79 -6.76
N ALA A 158 -11.45 -1.45 -6.54
CA ALA A 158 -12.56 -1.38 -7.50
C ALA A 158 -12.97 0.08 -7.79
N GLY A 159 -12.70 1.00 -6.86
CA GLY A 159 -12.91 2.44 -7.03
C GLY A 159 -12.13 3.07 -8.19
N HIS A 160 -11.12 2.43 -8.79
CA HIS A 160 -10.48 2.92 -10.02
C HIS A 160 -11.50 3.12 -11.15
N ARG A 161 -12.61 2.37 -11.14
CA ARG A 161 -13.71 2.50 -12.11
C ARG A 161 -14.49 3.81 -11.99
N PHE A 162 -14.29 4.59 -10.92
CA PHE A 162 -15.00 5.86 -10.74
C PHE A 162 -14.45 6.99 -11.59
N ALA A 163 -13.16 6.96 -11.94
CA ALA A 163 -12.54 8.00 -12.77
C ALA A 163 -11.18 7.57 -13.31
N ASP A 164 -10.87 8.05 -14.52
CA ASP A 164 -9.50 8.05 -15.04
C ASP A 164 -8.65 9.10 -14.33
N VAL A 165 -7.32 9.01 -14.46
CA VAL A 165 -6.39 10.03 -13.98
C VAL A 165 -6.58 11.31 -14.78
N ASP A 166 -6.67 12.44 -14.07
CA ASP A 166 -6.67 13.77 -14.66
C ASP A 166 -5.38 14.49 -14.26
N LEU A 167 -4.46 14.61 -15.21
CA LEU A 167 -3.18 15.29 -15.00
C LEU A 167 -3.24 16.79 -15.28
N ASP A 168 -4.31 17.27 -15.93
CA ASP A 168 -4.52 18.68 -16.20
C ASP A 168 -5.13 19.39 -14.98
N ASP A 169 -5.99 18.70 -14.23
CA ASP A 169 -6.56 19.19 -12.97
C ASP A 169 -6.49 18.16 -11.82
N PRO A 170 -5.28 17.72 -11.40
CA PRO A 170 -5.11 16.71 -10.36
C PRO A 170 -5.57 17.20 -8.98
N ASN A 171 -5.62 18.52 -8.79
CA ASN A 171 -5.94 19.17 -7.51
C ASN A 171 -7.38 19.71 -7.42
N PHE A 172 -8.21 19.52 -8.45
CA PHE A 172 -9.55 20.13 -8.51
C PHE A 172 -9.51 21.66 -8.33
N ALA A 173 -8.58 22.32 -9.02
CA ALA A 173 -8.44 23.76 -9.06
C ALA A 173 -9.52 24.41 -9.94
N HIS A 174 -10.01 23.70 -10.96
CA HIS A 174 -10.97 24.22 -11.92
C HIS A 174 -12.25 23.37 -12.01
N THR A 175 -12.24 22.16 -11.44
CA THR A 175 -13.39 21.24 -11.36
C THR A 175 -13.94 21.15 -9.93
N PRO A 176 -15.26 21.02 -9.73
CA PRO A 176 -15.83 20.72 -8.41
C PRO A 176 -15.24 19.43 -7.81
N TYR A 177 -14.94 19.46 -6.51
CA TYR A 177 -14.42 18.28 -5.81
C TYR A 177 -15.51 17.23 -5.63
N ALA A 178 -15.16 15.97 -5.91
CA ALA A 178 -15.99 14.82 -5.63
C ALA A 178 -15.12 13.71 -5.03
N GLU A 179 -15.42 13.28 -3.81
CA GLU A 179 -14.56 12.43 -2.98
C GLU A 179 -14.23 11.10 -3.67
N PHE A 180 -15.22 10.48 -4.31
CA PHE A 180 -15.04 9.20 -5.02
C PHE A 180 -14.33 9.37 -6.37
N VAL A 181 -14.43 10.54 -7.01
CA VAL A 181 -13.68 10.84 -8.24
C VAL A 181 -12.21 11.03 -7.90
N ALA A 182 -11.89 11.78 -6.84
CA ALA A 182 -10.52 11.92 -6.33
C ALA A 182 -9.91 10.57 -5.94
N TYR A 183 -10.68 9.75 -5.22
CA TYR A 183 -10.28 8.38 -4.91
C TYR A 183 -10.03 7.56 -6.18
N GLY A 184 -10.95 7.58 -7.14
CA GLY A 184 -10.85 6.86 -8.42
C GLY A 184 -9.60 7.26 -9.20
N ARG A 185 -9.37 8.56 -9.39
CA ARG A 185 -8.14 9.13 -9.98
C ARG A 185 -6.89 8.54 -9.34
N SER A 186 -6.84 8.53 -8.00
CA SER A 186 -5.69 7.99 -7.26
C SER A 186 -5.48 6.48 -7.47
N LYS A 187 -6.56 5.70 -7.57
CA LYS A 187 -6.50 4.23 -7.71
C LYS A 187 -6.27 3.79 -9.15
N THR A 188 -6.73 4.55 -10.14
CA THR A 188 -6.34 4.39 -11.54
C THR A 188 -4.85 4.70 -11.72
N ALA A 189 -4.36 5.78 -11.10
CA ALA A 189 -2.94 6.12 -11.15
C ALA A 189 -2.05 5.00 -10.55
N ASN A 190 -2.48 4.35 -9.47
CA ASN A 190 -1.79 3.19 -8.91
C ASN A 190 -1.72 1.99 -9.87
N ALA A 191 -2.81 1.71 -10.60
CA ALA A 191 -2.83 0.62 -11.57
C ALA A 191 -1.87 0.91 -12.74
N LEU A 192 -1.93 2.12 -13.30
CA LEU A 192 -1.05 2.57 -14.38
C LEU A 192 0.42 2.60 -13.93
N PHE A 193 0.68 3.01 -12.68
CA PHE A 193 2.02 2.99 -12.12
C PHE A 193 2.61 1.59 -12.06
N ALA A 194 1.84 0.58 -11.61
CA ALA A 194 2.32 -0.79 -11.59
C ALA A 194 2.66 -1.32 -12.99
N VAL A 195 1.81 -1.03 -13.99
CA VAL A 195 2.05 -1.40 -15.40
C VAL A 195 3.35 -0.79 -15.92
N GLU A 196 3.54 0.51 -15.71
CA GLU A 196 4.72 1.21 -16.19
C GLU A 196 5.98 0.82 -15.42
N PHE A 197 5.87 0.56 -14.11
CA PHE A 197 6.99 0.11 -13.29
C PHE A 197 7.48 -1.27 -13.74
N ASP A 198 6.56 -2.22 -14.03
CA ASP A 198 6.88 -3.53 -14.60
C ASP A 198 7.64 -3.36 -15.92
N ARG A 199 7.09 -2.55 -16.84
CA ARG A 199 7.70 -2.30 -18.15
C ARG A 199 9.12 -1.78 -18.05
N ARG A 200 9.40 -0.88 -17.09
CA ARG A 200 10.72 -0.26 -16.90
C ARG A 200 11.73 -1.15 -16.19
N HIS A 201 11.29 -2.07 -15.33
CA HIS A 201 12.19 -2.85 -14.46
C HIS A 201 12.24 -4.34 -14.78
N ARG A 202 11.43 -4.84 -15.71
CA ARG A 202 11.41 -6.26 -16.10
C ARG A 202 12.75 -6.80 -16.58
N ASP A 203 13.63 -5.96 -17.13
CA ASP A 203 14.97 -6.38 -17.59
C ASP A 203 15.88 -6.76 -16.39
N ARG A 204 15.56 -6.30 -15.18
CA ARG A 204 16.19 -6.76 -13.91
C ARG A 204 15.48 -7.98 -13.31
N GLY A 205 14.53 -8.58 -14.02
CA GLY A 205 13.65 -9.64 -13.52
C GLY A 205 12.57 -9.14 -12.54
N ILE A 206 12.51 -7.84 -12.25
CA ILE A 206 11.53 -7.27 -11.33
C ILE A 206 10.15 -7.27 -12.00
N ARG A 207 9.13 -7.74 -11.30
CA ARG A 207 7.74 -7.71 -11.80
C ARG A 207 6.86 -6.86 -10.91
N ALA A 208 5.97 -6.09 -11.50
CA ALA A 208 4.99 -5.30 -10.78
C ALA A 208 3.55 -5.67 -11.16
N ALA A 209 2.68 -5.68 -10.16
CA ALA A 209 1.25 -5.93 -10.33
C ALA A 209 0.45 -4.94 -9.48
N SER A 210 -0.77 -4.66 -9.94
CA SER A 210 -1.75 -3.94 -9.13
C SER A 210 -2.89 -4.89 -8.75
N VAL A 211 -3.35 -4.76 -7.51
CA VAL A 211 -4.44 -5.58 -6.97
C VAL A 211 -5.51 -4.67 -6.36
N HIS A 212 -6.77 -5.08 -6.45
CA HIS A 212 -7.82 -4.51 -5.61
C HIS A 212 -8.24 -5.57 -4.58
N PRO A 213 -8.32 -5.24 -3.29
CA PRO A 213 -8.66 -6.23 -2.26
C PRO A 213 -10.17 -6.51 -2.17
N GLY A 214 -11.00 -5.85 -2.98
CA GLY A 214 -12.46 -5.88 -2.80
C GLY A 214 -12.92 -4.94 -1.68
N GLY A 215 -14.15 -5.13 -1.19
CA GLY A 215 -14.69 -4.37 -0.06
C GLY A 215 -14.25 -5.00 1.26
N ILE A 216 -13.17 -4.50 1.85
CA ILE A 216 -12.67 -4.97 3.14
C ILE A 216 -13.05 -3.97 4.23
N ASP A 217 -13.72 -4.45 5.28
CA ASP A 217 -14.08 -3.63 6.43
C ASP A 217 -12.82 -3.26 7.21
N THR A 218 -12.37 -2.02 7.02
CA THR A 218 -11.16 -1.48 7.65
C THR A 218 -11.38 -0.01 8.00
N GLU A 219 -10.47 0.57 8.76
CA GLU A 219 -10.41 2.01 9.04
C GLU A 219 -10.40 2.90 7.78
N LEU A 220 -10.18 2.34 6.59
CA LEU A 220 -10.26 3.06 5.32
C LEU A 220 -11.64 3.70 5.08
N SER A 221 -12.73 3.09 5.58
CA SER A 221 -14.09 3.61 5.44
C SER A 221 -14.51 4.61 6.52
N ARG A 222 -13.62 5.06 7.40
CA ARG A 222 -13.94 5.94 8.54
C ARG A 222 -14.55 7.30 8.17
N HIS A 223 -14.38 7.75 6.93
CA HIS A 223 -14.95 9.00 6.41
C HIS A 223 -16.24 8.79 5.60
N MET A 224 -16.69 7.54 5.42
CA MET A 224 -17.92 7.22 4.70
C MET A 224 -19.13 7.32 5.61
N THR A 225 -20.18 8.02 5.17
CA THR A 225 -21.51 7.90 5.76
C THR A 225 -22.11 6.51 5.47
N PRO A 226 -23.06 6.00 6.28
CA PRO A 226 -23.75 4.74 6.01
C PRO A 226 -24.36 4.66 4.60
N GLU A 227 -24.91 5.76 4.10
CA GLU A 227 -25.52 5.86 2.77
C GLU A 227 -24.47 5.70 1.66
N SER A 228 -23.33 6.38 1.80
CA SER A 228 -22.22 6.27 0.84
C SER A 228 -21.60 4.86 0.81
N ARG A 229 -21.62 4.15 1.94
CA ARG A 229 -21.15 2.76 2.06
C ARG A 229 -22.05 1.80 1.30
N ASN A 230 -23.36 1.94 1.46
CA ASN A 230 -24.34 1.12 0.73
C ASN A 230 -24.28 1.39 -0.77
N ALA A 231 -24.11 2.65 -1.18
CA ALA A 231 -23.95 3.01 -2.59
C ALA A 231 -22.65 2.45 -3.20
N LEU A 232 -21.57 2.37 -2.41
CA LEU A 232 -20.31 1.75 -2.85
C LEU A 232 -20.49 0.23 -3.06
N ILE A 233 -21.11 -0.48 -2.11
CA ILE A 233 -21.35 -1.93 -2.21
C ILE A 233 -22.17 -2.27 -3.47
N ALA A 234 -23.15 -1.44 -3.82
CA ALA A 234 -23.99 -1.66 -5.01
C ALA A 234 -23.26 -1.42 -6.35
N ARG A 235 -22.05 -0.84 -6.35
CA ARG A 235 -21.27 -0.47 -7.55
C ARG A 235 -20.01 -1.32 -7.75
N ILE A 236 -19.68 -2.22 -6.81
CA ILE A 236 -18.56 -3.16 -6.87
C ILE A 236 -19.05 -4.47 -7.46
#